data_AF-A0A917KFS7-F1
#
_entry.id   AF-A0A917KFS7-F1
#
_cell.length_a   1.000
_cell.length_b   1.000
_cell.length_c   1.000
_cell.angle_alpha   90.00
_cell.angle_beta   90.00
_cell.angle_gamma   90.00
#
_symmetry.space_group_name_H-M   'P 1'
#
loop_
_entity.id
_entity.type
_entity.pdbx_description
1 polymer ?
#
loop_
_entity_poly.entity_id
_entity_poly.type
_entity_poly.pdbx_seq_one_letter_code
_entity_poly.pdbx_strand_id
1 'polypeptide(L)' 'MRSETLASQGVSAEMAGSSQRVKVHIRCRKCGESFILRGVRDAKGHIETGFKRCLCDNEDDFDIEPLN' A
#
# COMPACT_ATOMS: atom_id res chain seq x y z
N MET A 1 -37.97 -30.50 -20.81
CA MET A 1 -36.51 -30.32 -20.83
C MET A 1 -36.24 -28.94 -20.27
N ARG A 2 -35.79 -28.87 -19.01
CA ARG A 2 -35.67 -27.63 -18.23
C ARG A 2 -34.32 -26.98 -18.54
N SER A 3 -34.37 -25.82 -19.18
CA SER A 3 -33.19 -25.01 -19.47
C SER A 3 -32.67 -24.38 -18.18
N GLU A 4 -31.50 -24.82 -17.74
CA GLU A 4 -30.84 -24.31 -16.54
C GLU A 4 -30.02 -23.07 -16.91
N THR A 5 -30.47 -21.91 -16.43
CA THR A 5 -29.70 -20.67 -16.37
C THR A 5 -28.55 -20.84 -15.38
N LEU A 6 -27.31 -20.92 -15.88
CA LEU A 6 -26.10 -20.90 -15.06
C LEU A 6 -25.74 -19.45 -14.73
N ALA A 7 -25.93 -19.15 -13.45
CA ALA A 7 -25.67 -17.88 -12.80
C ALA A 7 -24.16 -17.69 -12.52
N SER A 8 -23.72 -16.43 -12.66
CA SER A 8 -22.80 -15.71 -11.79
C SER A 8 -21.66 -16.46 -11.08
N GLN A 9 -20.42 -16.11 -11.40
CA GLN A 9 -19.33 -16.13 -10.44
C GLN A 9 -18.76 -14.72 -10.29
N GLY A 10 -19.28 -14.03 -9.29
CA GLY A 10 -18.61 -12.89 -8.67
C GLY A 10 -17.72 -13.36 -7.52
N VAL A 11 -16.89 -12.39 -7.07
CA VAL A 11 -16.13 -12.29 -5.82
C VAL A 11 -14.80 -13.05 -5.74
N SER A 12 -13.75 -12.43 -6.27
CA SER A 12 -12.41 -12.52 -5.68
C SER A 12 -12.21 -11.33 -4.75
N ALA A 13 -13.03 -11.29 -3.69
CA ALA A 13 -12.70 -10.54 -2.50
C ALA A 13 -12.14 -11.55 -1.50
N GLU A 14 -11.22 -11.11 -0.64
CA GLU A 14 -10.82 -11.79 0.61
C GLU A 14 -9.55 -12.64 0.55
N MET A 15 -8.41 -11.94 0.51
CA MET A 15 -7.31 -12.24 1.45
C MET A 15 -7.09 -10.99 2.32
N ALA A 16 -8.09 -10.67 3.15
CA ALA A 16 -7.95 -9.73 4.25
C ALA A 16 -7.13 -10.40 5.37
N GLY A 17 -5.88 -10.74 5.07
CA GLY A 17 -4.88 -10.97 6.11
C GLY A 17 -4.79 -9.68 6.92
N SER A 18 -4.77 -9.81 8.24
CA SER A 18 -4.60 -8.72 9.21
C SER A 18 -3.35 -7.89 8.87
N SER A 19 -3.50 -6.97 7.93
CA SER A 19 -2.36 -6.29 7.35
C SER A 19 -1.94 -5.25 8.38
N GLN A 20 -0.79 -5.49 9.01
CA GLN A 20 -0.36 -4.71 10.16
C GLN A 20 -0.11 -3.28 9.69
N ARG A 21 -0.93 -2.33 10.16
CA ARG A 21 -0.73 -0.91 9.87
C ARG A 21 0.50 -0.44 10.63
N VAL A 22 1.48 0.10 9.92
CA VAL A 22 2.75 0.56 10.47
C VAL A 22 2.91 2.05 10.17
N LYS A 23 3.38 2.82 11.16
CA LYS A 23 3.78 4.21 10.88
C LYS A 23 5.11 4.18 10.14
N VAL A 24 5.26 5.03 9.15
CA VAL A 24 6.50 5.18 8.39
C VAL A 24 6.91 6.64 8.35
N HIS A 25 8.21 6.87 8.39
CA HIS A 25 8.84 8.13 8.07
C HIS A 25 9.41 8.05 6.66
N ILE A 26 8.97 8.96 5.79
CA ILE A 26 9.37 9.05 4.40
C ILE A 26 10.16 10.34 4.22
N ARG A 27 11.41 10.25 3.77
CA ARG A 27 12.26 11.41 3.49
C ARG A 27 12.57 11.49 2.00
N CYS A 28 12.31 12.64 1.39
CA CYS A 28 12.68 12.91 0.01
C CYS A 28 14.18 13.19 -0.10
N ARG A 29 14.91 12.42 -0.92
CA ARG A 29 16.36 12.64 -1.10
C ARG A 29 16.69 13.84 -1.99
N LYS A 30 15.73 14.35 -2.78
CA LYS A 30 15.93 15.52 -3.64
C LYS A 30 15.78 16.86 -2.91
N CYS A 31 14.73 17.04 -2.08
CA CYS A 31 14.49 18.30 -1.37
C CYS A 31 14.63 18.23 0.16
N GLY A 32 14.71 17.03 0.74
CA GLY A 32 14.81 16.84 2.19
C GLY A 32 13.49 16.83 2.96
N GLU A 33 12.35 17.08 2.29
CA GLU A 33 11.02 17.07 2.91
C GLU A 33 10.71 15.71 3.55
N SER A 34 10.00 15.74 4.69
CA SER A 34 9.76 14.56 5.51
C SER A 34 8.27 14.38 5.82
N PHE A 35 7.75 13.17 5.63
CA PHE A 35 6.34 12.82 5.79
C PHE A 35 6.16 11.66 6.76
N ILE A 36 5.15 11.73 7.62
CA ILE A 36 4.72 10.61 8.47
C ILE A 36 3.40 10.07 7.95
N LEU A 37 3.41 8.83 7.43
CA LEU A 37 2.23 8.17 6.90
C LEU A 37 1.99 6.83 7.59
N ARG A 38 0.84 6.22 7.30
CA ARG A 38 0.53 4.84 7.70
C ARG A 38 0.64 3.94 6.47
N GLY A 39 1.62 3.04 6.48
CA GLY A 39 1.73 1.98 5.51
C GLY A 39 1.07 0.70 5.98
N VAL A 40 1.02 -0.27 5.08
CA VAL A 40 0.52 -1.61 5.29
C VAL A 40 1.69 -2.58 5.15
N ARG A 41 1.97 -3.37 6.18
CA ARG A 41 2.98 -4.42 6.10
C ARG A 41 2.35 -5.68 5.52
N ASP A 42 2.91 -6.20 4.43
CA ASP A 42 2.50 -7.45 3.81
C ASP A 42 3.04 -8.66 4.62
N ALA A 43 2.57 -9.86 4.30
CA ALA A 43 3.02 -11.08 4.95
C ALA A 43 4.52 -11.39 4.71
N LYS A 44 5.15 -10.74 3.73
CA LYS A 44 6.58 -10.90 3.41
C LYS A 44 7.47 -9.86 4.13
N GLY A 45 6.87 -8.87 4.80
CA GLY A 45 7.57 -7.86 5.58
C GLY A 45 7.87 -6.55 4.84
N HIS A 46 7.51 -6.42 3.57
CA HIS A 46 7.50 -5.17 2.83
C HIS A 46 6.43 -4.21 3.36
N ILE A 47 6.67 -2.92 3.19
CA ILE A 47 5.74 -1.87 3.63
C ILE A 47 5.24 -1.11 2.40
N GLU A 48 3.95 -1.23 2.13
CA GLU A 48 3.27 -0.45 1.10
C GLU A 48 2.70 0.83 1.72
N THR A 49 3.15 1.99 1.25
CA THR A 49 2.80 3.31 1.84
C THR A 49 1.80 4.11 1.00
N GLY A 50 1.64 3.77 -0.27
CA GLY A 50 0.81 4.53 -1.23
C GLY A 50 1.38 5.90 -1.61
N PHE A 51 2.56 6.27 -1.11
CA PHE A 51 3.20 7.55 -1.43
C PHE A 51 3.77 7.50 -2.85
N LYS A 52 3.31 8.40 -3.73
CA LYS A 52 3.68 8.41 -5.15
C LYS A 52 4.60 9.56 -5.55
N ARG A 53 4.45 10.72 -4.92
CA ARG A 53 5.14 11.96 -5.34
C ARG A 53 5.29 12.93 -4.17
N CYS A 54 6.46 13.53 -4.08
CA CYS A 54 6.78 14.61 -3.15
C CYS A 54 6.30 15.97 -3.68
N LEU A 55 6.19 16.97 -2.80
CA LEU A 55 5.78 18.33 -3.14
C LEU A 55 6.77 19.06 -4.06
N CYS A 56 8.01 18.58 -4.19
CA CYS A 56 9.01 19.09 -5.12
C CYS A 56 8.99 18.39 -6.50
N ASP A 57 7.90 17.68 -6.81
CA ASP A 57 7.72 16.86 -8.02
C ASP A 57 8.69 15.68 -8.17
N ASN A 58 9.43 15.33 -7.12
CA ASN A 58 10.15 14.07 -7.08
C ASN A 58 9.15 12.89 -7.00
N GLU A 59 9.23 11.92 -7.92
CA GLU A 59 8.38 10.72 -7.98
C GLU A 59 9.14 9.44 -7.58
N ASP A 60 10.44 9.58 -7.39
CA ASP A 60 11.43 8.54 -7.16
C ASP A 60 12.31 8.92 -5.94
N ASP A 61 13.31 8.14 -5.56
CA ASP A 61 14.29 8.55 -4.53
C ASP A 61 13.71 8.99 -3.16
N PHE A 62 13.02 8.07 -2.49
CA PHE A 62 12.56 8.24 -1.11
C PHE A 62 13.25 7.25 -0.17
N ASP A 63 13.67 7.72 0.99
CA ASP A 63 14.05 6.86 2.11
C ASP A 63 12.80 6.60 2.97
N ILE A 64 12.44 5.33 3.18
CA ILE A 64 11.23 4.93 3.91
C ILE A 64 11.63 4.05 5.09
N GLU A 65 11.45 4.57 6.30
CA GLU A 65 11.80 3.88 7.53
C GLU A 65 10.56 3.61 8.39
N PRO A 66 10.36 2.39 8.92
CA PRO A 66 9.30 2.13 9.88
C PRO A 66 9.57 2.85 11.21
N LEU A 67 8.54 3.48 11.74
CA LEU A 67 8.54 4.04 13.09
C LEU A 67 7.86 3.05 14.04
N ASN A 68 8.65 2.48 14.94
CA ASN A 68 8.20 1.55 15.97
C ASN A 68 7.76 2.28 17.24
#